data_AF-A0A4Q4YDZ6-F1
#
_entry.id   AF-A0A4Q4YDZ6-F1
#
_cell.length_a   1.000
_cell.length_b   1.000
_cell.length_c   1.000
_cell.angle_alpha   90.00
_cell.angle_beta   90.00
_cell.angle_gamma   90.00
#
_symmetry.space_group_name_H-M   'P 1'
#
loop_
_entity.id
_entity.type
_entity.pdbx_description
1 polymer ?
#
loop_
_entity_poly.entity_id
_entity_poly.type
_entity_poly.pdbx_seq_one_letter_code
_entity_poly.pdbx_strand_id
1 'polypeptide(L)'
;MARSKSIHGPYESNPANPVLSNANTNEYFQAVGHADLFQDASGNWWGVALSVRSGPSYLHFPMVRETVMVPVTWSTREFPVWSPVRGEMSGWPFPPENTDAKGPGVNLDFHPSSLEEEAGVSVFLTQNHHLDLGVVMLPSNSSTATLPNTGNGIVRQSGTLAPHLRFRGESYVPVPDDIIAPLPEAWLGRTLRLEVRASNMTHYSLSAGPADAMSETMTILDVSNEPVSWGFTGVYCTTNGRNGTGTPAYFSKWRYTPQGQYRN
;
A
#
# COMPACT_ATOMS: atom_id res chain seq x y z
N MET A 1 5.78 1.61 32.83
CA MET A 1 7.22 1.76 33.18
C MET A 1 7.42 1.54 34.67
N ALA A 2 8.56 0.98 35.06
CA ALA A 2 8.95 0.78 36.45
C ALA A 2 10.46 0.98 36.60
N ARG A 3 10.96 1.21 37.81
CA ARG A 3 12.40 1.43 38.08
C ARG A 3 12.89 0.59 39.24
N SER A 4 14.17 0.28 39.28
CA SER A 4 14.81 -0.36 40.43
C SER A 4 16.27 0.07 40.54
N LYS A 5 16.84 -0.05 41.75
CA LYS A 5 18.28 0.09 42.00
C LYS A 5 19.04 -1.20 41.66
N SER A 6 18.34 -2.32 41.48
CA SER A 6 18.89 -3.61 41.09
C SER A 6 18.24 -4.07 39.79
N ILE A 7 19.01 -4.59 38.84
CA ILE A 7 18.47 -5.14 37.58
C ILE A 7 17.49 -6.30 37.83
N HIS A 8 17.64 -7.00 38.97
CA HIS A 8 16.76 -8.09 39.39
C HIS A 8 15.52 -7.62 40.16
N GLY A 9 15.39 -6.31 40.41
CA GLY A 9 14.28 -5.75 41.16
C GLY A 9 14.46 -5.84 42.69
N PRO A 10 13.37 -5.63 43.46
CA PRO A 10 12.01 -5.38 42.97
C PRO A 10 11.91 -4.06 42.20
N TYR A 11 10.99 -4.00 41.24
CA TYR A 11 10.73 -2.80 40.45
C TYR A 11 9.57 -2.00 41.07
N GLU A 12 9.81 -0.72 41.34
CA GLU A 12 8.81 0.27 41.73
C GLU A 12 8.06 0.75 40.48
N SER A 13 6.75 0.52 40.43
CA SER A 13 5.89 0.99 39.33
C SER A 13 5.76 2.51 39.36
N ASN A 14 5.82 3.16 38.19
CA ASN A 14 5.48 4.58 38.09
C ASN A 14 4.00 4.78 38.46
N PRO A 15 3.67 5.60 39.48
CA PRO A 15 2.27 5.89 39.84
C PRO A 15 1.46 6.52 38.70
N ALA A 16 2.12 7.18 37.73
CA ALA A 16 1.50 7.79 36.57
C ALA A 16 1.35 6.83 35.37
N ASN A 17 1.50 5.52 35.55
CA ASN A 17 1.28 4.55 34.48
C ASN A 17 -0.19 4.58 33.98
N PRO A 18 -0.43 4.46 32.65
CA PRO A 18 0.57 4.34 31.59
C PRO A 18 1.27 5.66 31.27
N VAL A 19 2.61 5.63 31.11
CA VAL A 19 3.43 6.83 30.85
C VAL A 19 3.25 7.45 29.46
N LEU A 20 2.74 6.67 28.51
CA LEU A 20 2.43 7.11 27.16
C LEU A 20 1.22 6.31 26.67
N SER A 21 0.12 6.99 26.38
CA SER A 21 -1.10 6.39 25.84
C SER A 21 -2.03 7.49 25.31
N ASN A 22 -2.71 7.21 24.20
CA ASN A 22 -3.87 7.99 23.74
C ASN A 22 -5.18 7.24 23.96
N ALA A 23 -5.18 6.15 24.74
CA ALA A 23 -6.40 5.41 25.08
C ALA A 23 -7.43 6.33 25.76
N ASN A 24 -8.71 6.17 25.40
CA ASN A 24 -9.83 6.97 25.92
C ASN A 24 -9.73 8.48 25.60
N THR A 25 -9.04 8.85 24.52
CA THR A 25 -8.96 10.23 24.01
C THR A 25 -9.56 10.33 22.60
N ASN A 26 -9.79 11.55 22.14
CA ASN A 26 -10.19 11.84 20.75
C ASN A 26 -9.00 12.14 19.83
N GLU A 27 -7.76 11.84 20.26
CA GLU A 27 -6.56 12.11 19.46
C GLU A 27 -6.58 11.29 18.16
N TYR A 28 -6.02 11.85 17.07
CA TYR A 28 -5.99 11.16 15.78
C TYR A 28 -5.02 9.95 15.78
N PHE A 29 -3.92 10.10 16.50
CA PHE A 29 -2.91 9.05 16.69
C PHE A 29 -3.37 8.13 17.81
N GLN A 30 -3.56 6.86 17.48
CA GLN A 30 -4.14 5.86 18.37
C GLN A 30 -3.21 4.66 18.50
N ALA A 31 -3.60 3.67 19.31
CA ALA A 31 -2.77 2.49 19.63
C ALA A 31 -1.31 2.85 20.05
N VAL A 32 -1.12 3.99 20.71
CA VAL A 32 0.20 4.50 21.07
C VAL A 32 0.84 3.59 22.14
N GLY A 33 2.06 3.11 21.89
CA GLY A 33 2.78 2.29 22.86
C GLY A 33 4.05 1.66 22.31
N HIS A 34 4.54 0.62 22.98
CA HIS A 34 5.75 -0.13 22.59
C HIS A 34 6.96 0.80 22.35
N ALA A 35 7.27 1.59 23.37
CA ALA A 35 8.12 2.75 23.24
C ALA A 35 9.54 2.53 23.77
N ASP A 36 10.50 3.21 23.15
CA ASP A 36 11.91 3.28 23.57
C ASP A 36 12.31 4.73 23.89
N LEU A 37 13.25 4.89 24.82
CA LEU A 37 13.82 6.19 25.22
C LEU A 37 15.25 6.31 24.74
N PHE A 38 15.61 7.49 24.26
CA PHE A 38 16.99 7.83 23.93
C PHE A 38 17.27 9.31 24.21
N GLN A 39 18.57 9.65 24.32
CA GLN A 39 19.02 11.04 24.36
C GLN A 39 19.62 11.42 23.01
N ASP A 40 19.36 12.65 22.57
CA ASP A 40 20.09 13.25 21.45
C ASP A 40 21.48 13.75 21.87
N ALA A 41 22.26 14.25 20.91
CA ALA A 41 23.62 14.76 21.14
C ALA A 41 23.69 15.99 22.06
N SER A 42 22.56 16.68 22.29
CA SER A 42 22.47 17.82 23.21
C SER A 42 21.98 17.40 24.60
N GLY A 43 21.75 16.10 24.82
CA GLY A 43 21.28 15.54 26.10
C GLY A 43 19.77 15.61 26.30
N ASN A 44 18.99 16.01 25.29
CA ASN A 44 17.53 16.03 25.40
C ASN A 44 16.97 14.62 25.28
N TRP A 45 15.97 14.31 26.11
CA TRP A 45 15.29 13.03 26.07
C TRP A 45 14.18 13.01 25.01
N TRP A 46 14.15 11.91 24.27
CA TRP A 46 13.16 11.62 23.25
C TRP A 46 12.59 10.23 23.47
N GLY A 47 11.35 10.07 23.06
CA GLY A 47 10.63 8.82 23.04
C GLY A 47 10.20 8.48 21.63
N VAL A 48 10.50 7.28 21.16
CA VAL A 48 9.90 6.72 19.93
C VAL A 48 8.88 5.67 20.33
N ALA A 49 7.76 5.62 19.63
CA ALA A 49 6.67 4.68 19.88
C ALA A 49 6.02 4.29 18.56
N LEU A 50 5.30 3.16 18.56
CA LEU A 50 4.35 2.89 17.48
C LEU A 50 3.07 3.69 17.71
N SER A 51 2.38 4.05 16.63
CA SER A 51 1.01 4.57 16.63
C SER A 51 0.29 4.20 15.33
N VAL A 52 -1.02 4.33 15.31
CA VAL A 52 -1.88 4.15 14.15
C VAL A 52 -2.62 5.45 13.88
N ARG A 53 -2.64 5.92 12.61
CA ARG A 53 -3.44 7.05 12.16
C ARG A 53 -4.88 6.63 11.86
N SER A 54 -5.68 6.45 12.91
CA SER A 54 -7.06 5.96 12.81
C SER A 54 -8.13 6.88 13.40
N GLY A 55 -7.77 7.77 14.31
CA GLY A 55 -8.71 8.37 15.24
C GLY A 55 -9.39 7.32 16.15
N PRO A 56 -10.21 7.77 17.11
CA PRO A 56 -10.81 6.90 18.14
C PRO A 56 -11.78 5.85 17.58
N SER A 57 -12.24 6.01 16.34
CA SER A 57 -13.21 5.11 15.71
C SER A 57 -12.58 3.83 15.14
N TYR A 58 -11.26 3.81 14.91
CA TYR A 58 -10.56 2.67 14.30
C TYR A 58 -11.25 2.16 13.02
N LEU A 59 -11.69 3.06 12.14
CA LEU A 59 -12.38 2.66 10.91
C LEU A 59 -11.44 2.49 9.73
N HIS A 60 -10.52 3.45 9.48
CA HIS A 60 -9.67 3.44 8.29
C HIS A 60 -8.24 3.83 8.63
N PHE A 61 -7.33 2.84 8.59
CA PHE A 61 -5.91 3.02 8.91
C PHE A 61 -5.03 2.10 8.05
N PRO A 62 -5.01 2.29 6.71
CA PRO A 62 -4.38 1.35 5.79
C PRO A 62 -2.86 1.19 5.98
N MET A 63 -2.17 2.16 6.59
CA MET A 63 -0.74 2.09 6.91
C MET A 63 -0.45 1.32 8.22
N VAL A 64 -1.49 1.09 9.02
CA VAL A 64 -1.43 0.42 10.32
C VAL A 64 -0.41 1.07 11.26
N ARG A 65 0.63 0.34 11.71
CA ARG A 65 1.56 0.82 12.74
C ARG A 65 2.68 1.61 12.09
N GLU A 66 2.82 2.85 12.52
CA GLU A 66 3.82 3.81 12.08
C GLU A 66 4.61 4.31 13.29
N THR A 67 5.82 4.82 13.05
CA THR A 67 6.65 5.36 14.14
C THR A 67 6.31 6.82 14.39
N VAL A 68 6.11 7.17 15.66
CA VAL A 68 6.00 8.54 16.15
C VAL A 68 7.17 8.84 17.10
N MET A 69 7.55 10.11 17.16
CA MET A 69 8.58 10.59 18.10
C MET A 69 8.01 11.73 18.93
N VAL A 70 8.25 11.69 20.24
CA VAL A 70 7.78 12.70 21.20
C VAL A 70 8.91 13.17 22.11
N PRO A 71 8.92 14.46 22.50
CA PRO A 71 9.84 14.92 23.52
C PRO A 71 9.48 14.30 24.88
N VAL A 72 10.51 14.06 25.69
CA VAL A 72 10.40 13.52 27.05
C VAL A 72 11.18 14.42 27.98
N THR A 73 10.63 14.72 29.16
CA THR A 73 11.36 15.38 30.24
C THR A 73 11.67 14.37 31.32
N TRP A 74 12.91 14.33 31.80
CA TRP A 74 13.32 13.35 32.79
C TRP A 74 14.32 13.96 33.78
N SER A 75 13.80 14.39 34.93
CA SER A 75 14.60 14.92 36.03
C SER A 75 15.33 13.80 36.77
N THR A 76 16.50 14.13 37.31
CA THR A 76 17.33 13.19 38.08
C THR A 76 16.55 12.58 39.24
N ARG A 77 16.57 11.23 39.33
CA ARG A 77 15.84 10.43 40.33
C ARG A 77 14.30 10.47 40.24
N GLU A 78 13.74 11.06 39.21
CA GLU A 78 12.30 11.03 38.91
C GLU A 78 11.97 9.96 37.86
N PHE A 79 10.69 9.84 37.52
CA PHE A 79 10.25 9.10 36.33
C PHE A 79 10.20 10.04 35.10
N PRO A 80 10.40 9.53 33.88
CA PRO A 80 10.25 10.32 32.66
C PRO A 80 8.78 10.70 32.43
N VAL A 81 8.56 11.93 31.98
CA VAL A 81 7.26 12.49 31.60
C VAL A 81 7.24 12.72 30.11
N TRP A 82 6.34 12.02 29.41
CA TRP A 82 6.23 12.03 27.95
C TRP A 82 5.20 13.04 27.50
N SER A 83 5.46 13.74 26.39
CA SER A 83 4.43 14.52 25.73
C SER A 83 3.41 13.61 25.01
N PRO A 84 2.12 13.98 24.99
CA PRO A 84 1.11 13.23 24.25
C PRO A 84 1.37 13.28 22.74
N VAL A 85 1.02 12.20 22.04
CA VAL A 85 1.16 12.13 20.57
C VAL A 85 0.00 12.87 19.91
N ARG A 86 0.29 13.97 19.21
CA ARG A 86 -0.74 14.82 18.55
C ARG A 86 -0.51 15.08 17.07
N GLY A 87 0.57 14.55 16.48
CA GLY A 87 0.92 14.73 15.08
C GLY A 87 1.59 16.05 14.72
N GLU A 88 1.27 17.13 15.42
CA GLU A 88 2.11 18.33 15.49
C GLU A 88 2.86 18.31 16.82
N MET A 89 4.16 18.08 16.75
CA MET A 89 5.01 18.03 17.93
C MET A 89 5.89 19.28 17.92
N SER A 90 5.73 20.14 18.91
CA SER A 90 6.69 21.21 19.17
C SER A 90 7.88 20.62 19.93
N GLY A 91 9.08 20.90 19.45
CA GLY A 91 10.32 20.34 19.98
C GLY A 91 11.53 21.04 19.36
N TRP A 92 12.67 20.35 19.33
CA TRP A 92 13.91 20.89 18.76
C TRP A 92 13.87 20.91 17.22
N PRO A 93 14.57 21.83 16.54
CA PRO A 93 14.50 21.99 15.08
C PRO A 93 15.01 20.75 14.32
N PHE A 94 14.24 20.34 13.31
CA PHE A 94 14.59 19.25 12.39
C PHE A 94 15.54 19.72 11.27
N PRO A 95 16.30 18.81 10.63
CA PRO A 95 16.98 19.09 9.36
C PRO A 95 15.98 19.35 8.23
N PRO A 96 16.38 20.08 7.16
CA PRO A 96 15.48 20.43 6.05
C PRO A 96 15.03 19.20 5.25
N GLU A 97 13.75 19.19 4.89
CA GLU A 97 13.14 18.15 4.06
C GLU A 97 13.55 18.29 2.58
N ASN A 98 13.65 17.15 1.89
CA ASN A 98 13.85 17.08 0.44
C ASN A 98 12.80 16.15 -0.16
N THR A 99 11.80 16.70 -0.86
CA THR A 99 10.75 15.91 -1.52
C THR A 99 10.46 16.48 -2.90
N ASP A 100 11.23 16.03 -3.89
CA ASP A 100 10.95 16.31 -5.30
C ASP A 100 10.56 14.99 -6.00
N ALA A 101 9.26 14.77 -6.21
CA ALA A 101 8.77 13.61 -6.98
C ALA A 101 7.46 13.92 -7.72
N LYS A 102 7.43 13.62 -9.03
CA LYS A 102 6.26 13.77 -9.91
C LYS A 102 5.78 12.44 -10.51
N GLY A 103 4.49 12.13 -10.27
CA GLY A 103 3.59 11.21 -11.01
C GLY A 103 3.76 9.70 -10.75
N PRO A 104 2.73 8.95 -10.32
CA PRO A 104 2.84 7.51 -9.96
C PRO A 104 2.64 6.54 -11.14
N GLY A 105 3.10 5.29 -11.01
CA GLY A 105 2.82 4.17 -11.93
C GLY A 105 4.07 3.48 -12.50
N VAL A 106 3.88 2.37 -13.23
CA VAL A 106 4.95 1.57 -13.84
C VAL A 106 4.63 1.22 -15.29
N ASN A 107 5.65 1.18 -16.14
CA ASN A 107 5.51 0.70 -17.51
C ASN A 107 5.79 -0.80 -17.58
N LEU A 108 4.96 -1.52 -18.34
CA LEU A 108 5.04 -2.94 -18.62
C LEU A 108 5.23 -3.17 -20.12
N ASP A 109 6.36 -3.75 -20.49
CA ASP A 109 6.60 -4.31 -21.81
C ASP A 109 6.56 -5.84 -21.72
N PHE A 110 5.48 -6.43 -22.25
CA PHE A 110 5.17 -7.84 -22.08
C PHE A 110 4.35 -8.37 -23.25
N HIS A 111 4.84 -9.44 -23.86
CA HIS A 111 4.24 -10.07 -25.04
C HIS A 111 3.96 -11.56 -24.76
N PRO A 112 2.99 -11.90 -23.90
CA PRO A 112 2.75 -13.28 -23.53
C PRO A 112 2.32 -14.09 -24.74
N SER A 113 2.78 -15.32 -24.81
CA SER A 113 2.60 -16.21 -25.97
C SER A 113 1.91 -17.52 -25.61
N SER A 114 1.98 -17.91 -24.34
CA SER A 114 1.40 -19.15 -23.84
C SER A 114 0.25 -18.87 -22.88
N LEU A 115 -0.73 -19.78 -22.86
CA LEU A 115 -1.86 -19.73 -21.95
C LEU A 115 -1.41 -19.50 -20.50
N GLU A 116 -2.12 -18.60 -19.80
CA GLU A 116 -1.92 -18.24 -18.38
C GLU A 116 -0.58 -17.54 -18.05
N GLU A 117 0.22 -17.14 -19.04
CA GLU A 117 1.31 -16.20 -18.80
C GLU A 117 0.77 -14.82 -18.43
N GLU A 118 1.24 -14.27 -17.32
CA GLU A 118 0.73 -13.02 -16.78
C GLU A 118 1.81 -12.17 -16.13
N ALA A 119 1.70 -10.85 -16.30
CA ALA A 119 2.51 -9.89 -15.59
C ALA A 119 1.69 -8.62 -15.30
N GLY A 120 1.95 -7.99 -14.15
CA GLY A 120 1.13 -6.88 -13.69
C GLY A 120 1.63 -6.16 -12.46
N VAL A 121 0.74 -5.37 -11.87
CA VAL A 121 0.92 -4.68 -10.58
C VAL A 121 0.08 -5.35 -9.52
N SER A 122 0.57 -5.35 -8.28
CA SER A 122 -0.11 -5.93 -7.13
C SER A 122 -0.19 -4.91 -6.00
N VAL A 123 -1.32 -4.88 -5.30
CA VAL A 123 -1.38 -4.42 -3.91
C VAL A 123 -1.41 -5.67 -3.05
N PHE A 124 -0.32 -5.91 -2.33
CA PHE A 124 -0.03 -7.19 -1.71
C PHE A 124 0.14 -7.06 -0.21
N LEU A 125 -0.61 -7.84 0.58
CA LEU A 125 -0.38 -8.01 2.00
C LEU A 125 0.21 -9.38 2.31
N THR A 126 -0.45 -10.45 1.83
CA THR A 126 0.00 -11.85 1.95
C THR A 126 -0.47 -12.64 0.74
N GLN A 127 -0.07 -13.91 0.64
CA GLN A 127 -0.58 -14.81 -0.40
C GLN A 127 -2.11 -14.94 -0.40
N ASN A 128 -2.77 -14.76 0.74
CA ASN A 128 -4.23 -14.85 0.85
C ASN A 128 -4.92 -13.47 0.89
N HIS A 129 -4.16 -12.40 0.65
CA HIS A 129 -4.63 -11.01 0.71
C HIS A 129 -3.88 -10.18 -0.32
N HIS A 130 -4.40 -10.12 -1.54
CA HIS A 130 -3.81 -9.33 -2.62
C HIS A 130 -4.86 -8.89 -3.65
N LEU A 131 -4.55 -7.79 -4.33
CA LEU A 131 -5.32 -7.22 -5.43
C LEU A 131 -4.38 -7.04 -6.61
N ASP A 132 -4.62 -7.78 -7.68
CA ASP A 132 -3.72 -7.82 -8.85
C ASP A 132 -4.43 -7.26 -10.08
N LEU A 133 -3.72 -6.43 -10.84
CA LEU A 133 -4.11 -6.04 -12.20
C LEU A 133 -2.93 -6.34 -13.13
N GLY A 134 -3.18 -7.16 -14.15
CA GLY A 134 -2.15 -7.55 -15.10
C GLY A 134 -2.66 -7.78 -16.51
N VAL A 135 -1.71 -8.06 -17.40
CA VAL A 135 -1.98 -8.60 -18.73
C VAL A 135 -1.77 -10.10 -18.67
N VAL A 136 -2.77 -10.88 -19.11
CA VAL A 136 -2.73 -12.34 -19.15
C VAL A 136 -3.09 -12.86 -20.53
N MET A 137 -2.48 -13.97 -20.95
CA MET A 137 -2.84 -14.66 -22.18
C MET A 137 -3.91 -15.72 -21.93
N LEU A 138 -5.09 -15.55 -22.54
CA LEU A 138 -6.27 -16.40 -22.35
C LEU A 138 -6.90 -16.77 -23.70
N PRO A 139 -7.80 -17.77 -23.75
CA PRO A 139 -8.64 -17.99 -24.92
C PRO A 139 -9.33 -16.69 -25.34
N SER A 140 -9.34 -16.39 -26.64
CA SER A 140 -9.77 -15.09 -27.14
C SER A 140 -11.22 -14.77 -26.75
N ASN A 141 -12.08 -15.78 -26.59
CA ASN A 141 -13.47 -15.64 -26.16
C ASN A 141 -13.67 -15.49 -24.64
N SER A 142 -12.62 -15.48 -23.83
CA SER A 142 -12.70 -15.26 -22.39
C SER A 142 -13.05 -13.81 -22.07
N SER A 143 -14.17 -13.59 -21.39
CA SER A 143 -14.54 -12.26 -20.91
C SER A 143 -15.54 -12.36 -19.76
N THR A 144 -15.36 -11.54 -18.73
CA THR A 144 -16.35 -11.30 -17.66
C THR A 144 -16.84 -9.85 -17.66
N ALA A 145 -16.18 -8.95 -18.41
CA ALA A 145 -16.54 -7.55 -18.49
C ALA A 145 -16.28 -6.96 -19.88
N THR A 146 -17.03 -5.92 -20.23
CA THR A 146 -16.80 -5.11 -21.42
C THR A 146 -16.14 -3.81 -21.01
N LEU A 147 -14.92 -3.55 -21.50
CA LEU A 147 -14.26 -2.27 -21.27
C LEU A 147 -14.82 -1.19 -22.23
N PRO A 148 -14.83 0.08 -21.84
CA PRO A 148 -15.20 1.17 -22.75
C PRO A 148 -14.30 1.14 -24.00
N ASN A 149 -14.89 1.37 -25.18
CA ASN A 149 -14.21 1.42 -26.48
C ASN A 149 -13.54 0.12 -26.95
N THR A 150 -13.82 -1.05 -26.34
CA THR A 150 -13.48 -2.33 -26.97
C THR A 150 -14.52 -2.62 -28.06
N GLY A 151 -14.12 -2.54 -29.32
CA GLY A 151 -15.02 -2.71 -30.47
C GLY A 151 -15.88 -3.98 -30.35
N ASN A 152 -17.21 -3.79 -30.36
CA ASN A 152 -18.26 -4.82 -30.27
C ASN A 152 -18.32 -5.78 -31.48
N GLY A 153 -17.23 -5.99 -32.22
CA GLY A 153 -17.30 -6.48 -33.60
C GLY A 153 -16.51 -7.74 -33.96
N ILE A 154 -15.70 -8.31 -33.06
CA ILE A 154 -14.84 -9.45 -33.43
C ILE A 154 -15.53 -10.76 -33.01
N VAL A 155 -15.91 -11.57 -34.01
CA VAL A 155 -16.23 -12.98 -33.83
C VAL A 155 -14.94 -13.70 -33.42
N ARG A 156 -14.77 -13.92 -32.12
CA ARG A 156 -13.54 -14.52 -31.58
C ARG A 156 -13.59 -16.03 -31.78
N GLN A 157 -12.64 -16.54 -32.58
CA GLN A 157 -12.59 -17.95 -32.93
C GLN A 157 -12.17 -18.80 -31.72
N SER A 158 -12.99 -19.80 -31.39
CA SER A 158 -12.66 -20.83 -30.40
C SER A 158 -11.30 -21.47 -30.73
N GLY A 159 -10.38 -21.49 -29.75
CA GLY A 159 -9.04 -22.09 -29.89
C GLY A 159 -7.89 -21.13 -30.17
N THR A 160 -8.15 -19.83 -30.34
CA THR A 160 -7.09 -18.80 -30.45
C THR A 160 -6.82 -18.14 -29.09
N LEU A 161 -5.56 -17.81 -28.80
CA LEU A 161 -5.19 -17.06 -27.59
C LEU A 161 -5.05 -15.57 -27.90
N ALA A 162 -5.40 -14.72 -26.93
CA ALA A 162 -5.22 -13.28 -27.00
C ALA A 162 -4.85 -12.70 -25.63
N PRO A 163 -4.14 -11.56 -25.57
CA PRO A 163 -3.89 -10.86 -24.32
C PRO A 163 -5.19 -10.19 -23.80
N HIS A 164 -5.39 -10.29 -22.50
CA HIS A 164 -6.50 -9.71 -21.75
C HIS A 164 -5.95 -8.90 -20.58
N LEU A 165 -6.69 -7.87 -20.16
CA LEU A 165 -6.54 -7.34 -18.81
C LEU A 165 -7.26 -8.30 -17.86
N ARG A 166 -6.59 -8.62 -16.77
CA ARG A 166 -7.15 -9.38 -15.66
C ARG A 166 -6.99 -8.62 -14.36
N PHE A 167 -8.11 -8.39 -13.67
CA PHE A 167 -8.12 -8.10 -12.25
C PHE A 167 -8.46 -9.38 -11.48
N ARG A 168 -7.75 -9.62 -10.38
CA ARG A 168 -8.06 -10.67 -9.40
C ARG A 168 -7.87 -10.13 -7.99
N GLY A 169 -8.81 -10.42 -7.11
CA GLY A 169 -8.66 -10.21 -5.67
C GLY A 169 -8.70 -11.54 -4.93
N GLU A 170 -7.86 -11.68 -3.89
CA GLU A 170 -7.90 -12.79 -2.94
C GLU A 170 -7.92 -12.20 -1.53
N SER A 171 -8.85 -12.64 -0.69
CA SER A 171 -9.05 -12.12 0.67
C SER A 171 -10.07 -12.94 1.45
N TYR A 172 -10.00 -12.88 2.77
CA TYR A 172 -11.07 -13.38 3.65
C TYR A 172 -12.26 -12.42 3.79
N VAL A 173 -12.07 -11.14 3.44
CA VAL A 173 -13.18 -10.18 3.31
C VAL A 173 -13.59 -10.07 1.83
N PRO A 174 -14.83 -9.67 1.52
CA PRO A 174 -15.30 -9.60 0.14
C PRO A 174 -14.41 -8.72 -0.76
N VAL A 175 -14.14 -9.22 -1.96
CA VAL A 175 -13.48 -8.51 -3.06
C VAL A 175 -14.39 -8.55 -4.29
N PRO A 176 -14.25 -7.62 -5.24
CA PRO A 176 -14.98 -7.69 -6.50
C PRO A 176 -14.67 -8.99 -7.26
N ASP A 177 -15.61 -9.45 -8.07
CA ASP A 177 -15.39 -10.57 -8.99
C ASP A 177 -14.23 -10.28 -9.96
N ASP A 178 -13.57 -11.35 -10.42
CA ASP A 178 -12.51 -11.26 -11.42
C ASP A 178 -12.99 -10.52 -12.67
N ILE A 179 -12.24 -9.51 -13.08
CA ILE A 179 -12.48 -8.79 -14.34
C ILE A 179 -11.55 -9.37 -15.37
N ILE A 180 -12.09 -9.96 -16.41
CA ILE A 180 -11.36 -10.41 -17.59
C ILE A 180 -11.95 -9.65 -18.77
N ALA A 181 -11.11 -8.87 -19.43
CA ALA A 181 -11.50 -8.13 -20.61
C ALA A 181 -10.37 -8.16 -21.64
N PRO A 182 -10.67 -8.42 -22.92
CA PRO A 182 -9.65 -8.38 -23.95
C PRO A 182 -8.90 -7.05 -24.00
N LEU A 183 -7.60 -7.10 -24.28
CA LEU A 183 -6.85 -5.88 -24.50
C LEU A 183 -7.40 -5.14 -25.72
N PRO A 184 -7.64 -3.81 -25.65
CA PRO A 184 -8.03 -3.03 -26.82
C PRO A 184 -7.05 -3.21 -27.99
N GLU A 185 -7.55 -3.29 -29.22
CA GLU A 185 -6.72 -3.52 -30.40
C GLU A 185 -5.63 -2.46 -30.57
N ALA A 186 -5.96 -1.19 -30.28
CA ALA A 186 -5.03 -0.07 -30.32
C ALA A 186 -3.87 -0.16 -29.31
N TRP A 187 -3.94 -1.09 -28.35
CA TRP A 187 -2.93 -1.30 -27.31
C TRP A 187 -2.04 -2.50 -27.59
N LEU A 188 -2.43 -3.39 -28.52
CA LEU A 188 -1.69 -4.61 -28.85
C LEU A 188 -0.27 -4.26 -29.32
N GLY A 189 0.72 -4.91 -28.74
CA GLY A 189 2.13 -4.71 -29.09
C GLY A 189 2.77 -3.43 -28.56
N ARG A 190 2.03 -2.60 -27.81
CA ARG A 190 2.56 -1.37 -27.19
C ARG A 190 2.99 -1.64 -25.76
N THR A 191 3.98 -0.89 -25.28
CA THR A 191 4.27 -0.80 -23.85
C THR A 191 3.06 -0.21 -23.13
N LEU A 192 2.58 -0.88 -22.08
CA LEU A 192 1.48 -0.41 -21.26
C LEU A 192 1.99 0.32 -20.03
N ARG A 193 1.15 1.19 -19.47
CA ARG A 193 1.32 1.79 -18.15
C ARG A 193 0.23 1.25 -17.25
N LEU A 194 0.64 0.69 -16.12
CA LEU A 194 -0.24 0.24 -15.03
C LEU A 194 -0.07 1.20 -13.85
N GLU A 195 -1.19 1.62 -13.27
CA GLU A 195 -1.19 2.53 -12.13
C GLU A 195 -2.12 2.01 -11.03
N VAL A 196 -1.58 1.96 -9.82
CA VAL A 196 -2.33 1.85 -8.57
C VAL A 196 -2.32 3.22 -7.92
N ARG A 197 -3.50 3.78 -7.65
CA ARG A 197 -3.66 5.07 -6.99
C ARG A 197 -4.56 4.92 -5.78
N ALA A 198 -4.13 5.38 -4.61
CA ALA A 198 -5.06 5.59 -3.49
C ALA A 198 -6.00 6.74 -3.87
N SER A 199 -7.22 6.42 -4.32
CA SER A 199 -8.18 7.43 -4.79
C SER A 199 -8.81 8.20 -3.64
N ASN A 200 -8.94 7.55 -2.49
CA ASN A 200 -9.35 8.15 -1.21
C ASN A 200 -8.82 7.28 -0.05
N MET A 201 -9.27 7.55 1.18
CA MET A 201 -8.83 6.83 2.38
C MET A 201 -9.20 5.34 2.41
N THR A 202 -10.18 4.91 1.61
CA THR A 202 -10.77 3.57 1.67
C THR A 202 -10.66 2.78 0.37
N HIS A 203 -10.23 3.41 -0.73
CA HIS A 203 -10.20 2.77 -2.04
C HIS A 203 -8.90 3.01 -2.81
N TYR A 204 -8.52 2.00 -3.56
CA TYR A 204 -7.57 2.10 -4.65
C TYR A 204 -8.32 2.18 -5.98
N SER A 205 -7.74 2.93 -6.92
CA SER A 205 -8.10 2.92 -8.33
C SER A 205 -6.99 2.20 -9.09
N LEU A 206 -7.33 1.15 -9.82
CA LEU A 206 -6.39 0.43 -10.68
C LEU A 206 -6.70 0.76 -12.13
N SER A 207 -5.69 1.19 -12.88
CA SER A 207 -5.83 1.68 -14.24
C SER A 207 -4.74 1.14 -15.16
N ALA A 208 -5.08 1.06 -16.45
CA ALA A 208 -4.19 0.61 -17.51
C ALA A 208 -4.36 1.48 -18.76
N GLY A 209 -3.30 1.61 -19.56
CA GLY A 209 -3.34 2.27 -20.87
C GLY A 209 -1.99 2.21 -21.58
N PRO A 210 -1.88 2.69 -22.83
CA PRO A 210 -0.60 2.75 -23.53
C PRO A 210 0.32 3.77 -22.84
N ALA A 211 1.58 3.40 -22.63
CA ALA A 211 2.54 4.24 -21.91
C ALA A 211 2.91 5.53 -22.66
N ASP A 212 2.71 5.56 -23.97
CA ASP A 212 2.93 6.67 -24.89
C ASP A 212 1.66 7.49 -25.19
N ALA A 213 0.49 7.06 -24.69
CA ALA A 213 -0.78 7.75 -24.86
C ALA A 213 -1.62 7.75 -23.57
N MET A 214 -1.15 8.48 -22.54
CA MET A 214 -1.84 8.55 -21.23
C MET A 214 -3.28 9.07 -21.30
N SER A 215 -3.67 9.80 -22.35
CA SER A 215 -5.06 10.20 -22.59
C SER A 215 -5.99 9.02 -22.87
N GLU A 216 -5.44 7.86 -23.24
CA GLU A 216 -6.19 6.62 -23.44
C GLU A 216 -6.21 5.73 -22.18
N THR A 217 -5.58 6.15 -21.07
CA THR A 217 -5.63 5.40 -19.80
C THR A 217 -7.06 5.30 -19.31
N MET A 218 -7.47 4.09 -18.94
CA MET A 218 -8.77 3.81 -18.36
C MET A 218 -8.62 3.30 -16.92
N THR A 219 -9.49 3.77 -16.04
CA THR A 219 -9.72 3.10 -14.76
C THR A 219 -10.42 1.77 -15.05
N ILE A 220 -9.80 0.67 -14.63
CA ILE A 220 -10.34 -0.67 -14.76
C ILE A 220 -11.34 -0.93 -13.64
N LEU A 221 -10.96 -0.57 -12.41
CA LEU A 221 -11.84 -0.62 -11.26
C LEU A 221 -11.37 0.30 -10.14
N ASP A 222 -12.32 0.69 -9.30
CA ASP A 222 -12.07 1.15 -7.94
C ASP A 222 -12.40 0.01 -6.97
N VAL A 223 -11.52 -0.24 -6.01
CA VAL A 223 -11.60 -1.39 -5.09
C VAL A 223 -11.27 -0.97 -3.67
N SER A 224 -11.96 -1.55 -2.69
CA SER A 224 -11.69 -1.32 -1.27
C SER A 224 -10.24 -1.66 -0.91
N ASN A 225 -9.62 -0.86 -0.05
CA ASN A 225 -8.29 -1.13 0.50
C ASN A 225 -8.31 -2.05 1.74
N GLU A 226 -9.50 -2.35 2.27
CA GLU A 226 -9.68 -3.21 3.45
C GLU A 226 -8.97 -4.58 3.32
N PRO A 227 -9.10 -5.31 2.19
CA PRO A 227 -8.44 -6.61 1.98
C PRO A 227 -6.93 -6.60 2.16
N VAL A 228 -6.30 -5.45 1.91
CA VAL A 228 -4.84 -5.29 1.77
C VAL A 228 -4.32 -4.17 2.67
N SER A 229 -5.02 -3.92 3.78
CA SER A 229 -4.55 -3.04 4.85
C SER A 229 -3.16 -3.51 5.30
N TRP A 230 -2.19 -2.61 5.47
CA TRP A 230 -0.76 -2.90 5.72
C TRP A 230 0.03 -3.44 4.52
N GLY A 231 -0.59 -3.51 3.35
CA GLY A 231 0.03 -4.04 2.15
C GLY A 231 1.08 -3.12 1.54
N PHE A 232 1.81 -3.69 0.58
CA PHE A 232 2.80 -3.03 -0.25
C PHE A 232 2.31 -2.98 -1.69
N THR A 233 2.78 -2.01 -2.47
CA THR A 233 2.55 -1.99 -3.92
C THR A 233 3.76 -2.57 -4.64
N GLY A 234 3.50 -3.54 -5.51
CA GLY A 234 4.48 -4.38 -6.17
C GLY A 234 4.24 -4.55 -7.67
N VAL A 235 5.15 -5.25 -8.32
CA VAL A 235 4.91 -5.87 -9.64
C VAL A 235 5.08 -7.37 -9.53
N TYR A 236 4.43 -8.12 -10.40
CA TYR A 236 4.53 -9.58 -10.45
C TYR A 236 4.65 -10.07 -11.90
N CYS A 237 5.23 -11.26 -12.07
CA CYS A 237 5.29 -12.00 -13.33
C CYS A 237 5.17 -13.48 -12.99
N THR A 238 4.27 -14.19 -13.64
CA THR A 238 3.90 -15.57 -13.30
C THR A 238 3.45 -16.35 -14.52
N THR A 239 3.60 -17.67 -14.46
CA THR A 239 2.99 -18.63 -15.39
C THR A 239 1.70 -19.23 -14.82
N ASN A 240 1.22 -18.69 -13.69
CA ASN A 240 0.09 -19.19 -12.91
C ASN A 240 0.18 -20.70 -12.63
N GLY A 241 1.38 -21.16 -12.26
CA GLY A 241 1.63 -22.56 -11.89
C GLY A 241 1.95 -23.49 -13.06
N ARG A 242 2.01 -22.99 -14.31
CA ARG A 242 2.48 -23.80 -15.45
C ARG A 242 3.98 -24.07 -15.35
N ASN A 243 4.37 -25.33 -15.56
CA ASN A 243 5.77 -25.76 -15.66
C ASN A 243 6.44 -25.22 -16.93
N GLY A 244 7.73 -24.87 -16.82
CA GLY A 244 8.57 -24.40 -17.93
C GLY A 244 8.95 -22.92 -17.83
N THR A 245 9.70 -22.44 -18.81
CA THR A 245 10.08 -21.01 -18.91
C THR A 245 8.92 -20.21 -19.50
N GLY A 246 8.47 -19.18 -18.78
CA GLY A 246 7.50 -18.22 -19.28
C GLY A 246 8.15 -17.13 -20.14
N THR A 247 7.33 -16.42 -20.90
CA THR A 247 7.73 -15.17 -21.56
C THR A 247 8.23 -14.14 -20.53
N PRO A 248 9.40 -13.51 -20.72
CA PRO A 248 9.87 -12.42 -19.85
C PRO A 248 8.96 -11.18 -19.91
N ALA A 249 8.76 -10.52 -18.76
CA ALA A 249 8.13 -9.21 -18.66
C ALA A 249 9.15 -8.17 -18.20
N TYR A 250 9.16 -6.99 -18.84
CA TYR A 250 10.07 -5.91 -18.52
C TYR A 250 9.33 -4.73 -17.88
N PHE A 251 9.71 -4.41 -16.64
CA PHE A 251 9.16 -3.28 -15.90
C PHE A 251 10.12 -2.10 -15.94
N SER A 252 9.62 -0.91 -16.27
CA SER A 252 10.43 0.31 -16.34
C SER A 252 9.67 1.53 -15.86
N LYS A 253 10.39 2.64 -15.65
CA LYS A 253 9.82 3.94 -15.23
C LYS A 253 8.86 3.81 -14.02
N TRP A 254 9.22 2.95 -13.06
CA TRP A 254 8.52 2.83 -11.78
C TRP A 254 8.58 4.17 -11.05
N ARG A 255 7.41 4.69 -10.68
CA ARG A 255 7.31 5.91 -9.88
C ARG A 255 6.32 5.72 -8.74
N TYR A 256 6.75 6.10 -7.55
CA TYR A 256 5.92 6.20 -6.37
C TYR A 256 5.81 7.68 -5.99
N THR A 257 4.58 8.21 -5.98
CA THR A 257 4.31 9.57 -5.49
C THR A 257 3.53 9.44 -4.18
N PRO A 258 4.13 9.78 -3.03
CA PRO A 258 3.43 9.68 -1.76
C PRO A 258 2.28 10.69 -1.74
N GLN A 259 1.14 10.26 -1.23
CA GLN A 259 0.07 11.17 -0.82
C GLN A 259 0.04 11.21 0.70
N GLY A 260 -0.05 12.40 1.28
CA GLY A 260 -0.32 12.53 2.71
C GLY A 260 -1.65 11.86 3.05
N GLN A 261 -1.73 11.15 4.18
CA GLN A 261 -3.02 10.66 4.66
C GLN A 261 -3.88 11.86 5.05
N TYR A 262 -5.02 12.02 4.37
CA TYR A 262 -5.95 13.12 4.61
C TYR A 262 -6.37 13.16 6.08
N ARG A 263 -6.17 14.33 6.72
CA ARG A 263 -6.77 14.68 8.00
C ARG A 263 -7.99 15.54 7.66
N ASN A 264 -9.19 15.10 8.05
CA ASN A 264 -10.39 15.96 8.01
C ASN A 264 -10.36 16.94 9.18
#